data_AF-A0A5B9D7T3-F1
#
_entry.id   AF-A0A5B9D7T3-F1
#
_cell.length_a   1.000
_cell.length_b   1.000
_cell.length_c   1.000
_cell.angle_alpha   90.00
_cell.angle_beta   90.00
_cell.angle_gamma   90.00
#
_symmetry.space_group_name_H-M   'P 1'
#
loop_
_entity.id
_entity.type
_entity.pdbx_description
1 polymer ?
#
loop_
_entity_poly.entity_id
_entity_poly.type
_entity_poly.pdbx_seq_one_letter_code
_entity_poly.pdbx_strand_id
1 'polypeptide(L)'
;MSQANIDNYNAEIMTIEGKIKSLEAEYAAKRTQVDQEENAKLETLKSTKGNEINNLENDLNQKQKTFDDASAALAKAKEELKLAKTTFKTENSMYQKDIKIHDKEKANKLKAVDSELKKMVKEQNSIIKGLEKQIKQETKAIEKAMAI
;
A
#
# COMPACT_ATOMS: atom_id res chain seq x y z
N MET A 1 -73.17 -9.68 -76.85
CA MET A 1 -72.29 -10.69 -76.20
C MET A 1 -73.08 -11.99 -76.08
N SER A 2 -72.47 -13.16 -76.33
CA SER A 2 -73.14 -14.46 -76.21
C SER A 2 -73.22 -14.90 -74.74
N GLN A 3 -74.24 -15.69 -74.39
CA GLN A 3 -74.39 -16.27 -73.05
C GLN A 3 -73.15 -17.07 -72.61
N ALA A 4 -72.51 -17.77 -73.55
CA ALA A 4 -71.28 -18.52 -73.31
C ALA A 4 -70.11 -17.65 -72.81
N ASN A 5 -70.02 -16.38 -73.25
CA ASN A 5 -68.99 -15.47 -72.77
C ASN A 5 -69.25 -15.03 -71.32
N ILE A 6 -70.52 -14.85 -70.96
CA ILE A 6 -70.92 -14.46 -69.59
C ILE A 6 -70.61 -15.61 -68.62
N ASP A 7 -70.94 -16.84 -68.99
CA ASP A 7 -70.66 -18.01 -68.16
C ASP A 7 -69.15 -18.22 -67.97
N ASN A 8 -68.35 -17.98 -69.01
CA ASN A 8 -66.90 -18.05 -68.94
C ASN A 8 -66.29 -16.96 -68.02
N TYR A 9 -66.77 -15.72 -68.13
CA TYR A 9 -66.33 -14.64 -67.23
C TYR A 9 -66.70 -14.90 -65.77
N ASN A 10 -67.88 -15.45 -65.50
CA ASN A 10 -68.28 -15.82 -64.13
C ASN A 10 -67.37 -16.91 -63.54
N ALA A 11 -66.99 -17.91 -64.35
CA ALA A 11 -66.04 -18.94 -63.92
C ALA A 11 -64.64 -18.37 -63.64
N GLU A 12 -64.17 -17.42 -64.47
CA GLU A 12 -62.92 -16.70 -64.24
C GLU A 12 -62.97 -15.84 -62.97
N ILE A 13 -64.07 -15.11 -62.73
CA ILE A 13 -64.27 -14.30 -61.51
C ILE A 13 -64.19 -15.20 -60.27
N MET A 14 -64.90 -16.33 -60.24
CA MET A 14 -64.84 -17.28 -59.11
C MET A 14 -63.41 -17.80 -58.86
N THR A 15 -62.66 -18.06 -59.94
CA THR A 15 -61.26 -18.49 -59.85
C THR A 15 -60.37 -17.39 -59.26
N ILE A 16 -60.57 -16.14 -59.67
CA ILE A 16 -59.83 -14.98 -59.17
C ILE A 16 -60.17 -14.72 -57.70
N GLU A 17 -61.44 -14.76 -57.31
CA GLU A 17 -61.87 -14.60 -55.92
C GLU A 17 -61.27 -15.68 -55.01
N GLY A 18 -61.19 -16.92 -55.50
CA GLY A 18 -60.49 -18.01 -54.81
C GLY A 18 -59.01 -17.72 -54.60
N LYS A 19 -58.32 -17.20 -55.62
CA LYS A 19 -56.91 -16.80 -55.53
C LYS A 19 -56.70 -15.63 -54.55
N ILE A 20 -57.57 -14.62 -54.58
CA ILE A 20 -57.50 -13.47 -53.66
C ILE A 20 -57.60 -13.95 -52.22
N LYS A 21 -58.60 -14.77 -51.88
CA LYS A 21 -58.75 -15.33 -50.53
C LYS A 21 -57.53 -16.13 -50.09
N SER A 22 -56.96 -16.92 -50.99
CA SER A 22 -55.73 -17.67 -50.71
C SER A 22 -54.54 -16.75 -50.43
N LEU A 23 -54.37 -15.68 -51.21
CA LEU A 23 -53.30 -14.70 -51.03
C LEU A 23 -53.47 -13.88 -49.75
N GLU A 24 -54.70 -13.51 -49.40
CA GLU A 24 -55.00 -12.81 -48.14
C GLU A 24 -54.65 -13.69 -46.93
N ALA A 25 -54.99 -14.98 -46.98
CA ALA A 25 -54.64 -15.93 -45.93
C ALA A 25 -53.12 -16.13 -45.82
N GLU A 26 -52.42 -16.27 -46.96
CA GLU A 26 -50.96 -16.39 -46.99
C GLU A 26 -50.27 -15.12 -46.45
N TYR A 27 -50.76 -13.94 -46.83
CA TYR A 27 -50.24 -12.67 -46.33
C TYR A 27 -50.45 -12.51 -44.82
N ALA A 28 -51.64 -12.85 -44.31
CA ALA A 28 -51.91 -12.83 -42.88
C ALA A 28 -50.97 -13.77 -42.11
N ALA A 29 -50.76 -14.99 -42.63
CA ALA A 29 -49.83 -15.96 -42.04
C ALA A 29 -48.38 -15.44 -42.03
N LYS A 30 -47.90 -14.89 -43.16
CA LYS A 30 -46.56 -14.30 -43.25
C LYS A 30 -46.37 -13.13 -42.28
N ARG A 31 -47.38 -12.27 -42.14
CA ARG A 31 -47.33 -11.15 -41.21
C ARG A 31 -47.21 -11.63 -39.76
N THR A 32 -48.03 -12.60 -39.36
CA THR A 32 -47.94 -13.21 -38.03
C THR A 32 -46.58 -13.86 -37.79
N GLN A 33 -46.02 -14.54 -38.78
CA GLN A 33 -44.69 -15.13 -38.68
C GLN A 33 -43.61 -14.07 -38.47
N VAL A 34 -43.61 -12.99 -39.26
CA VAL A 34 -42.64 -11.89 -39.11
C VAL A 34 -42.74 -11.24 -37.72
N ASP A 35 -43.95 -10.97 -37.23
CA ASP A 35 -44.15 -10.39 -35.90
C ASP A 35 -43.61 -11.31 -34.80
N GLN A 36 -43.80 -12.63 -34.92
CA GLN A 36 -43.27 -13.60 -33.97
C GLN A 36 -41.74 -13.66 -34.00
N GLU A 37 -41.14 -13.70 -35.18
CA GLU A 37 -39.69 -13.76 -35.35
C GLU A 37 -39.00 -12.48 -34.83
N GLU A 38 -39.54 -11.30 -35.13
CA GLU A 38 -38.97 -10.04 -34.66
C GLU A 38 -39.13 -9.86 -33.15
N ASN A 39 -40.27 -10.27 -32.57
CA ASN A 39 -40.44 -10.27 -31.11
C ASN A 39 -39.48 -11.25 -30.43
N ALA A 40 -39.27 -12.44 -31.00
CA ALA A 40 -38.31 -13.41 -30.45
C ALA A 40 -36.87 -12.89 -30.48
N LYS A 41 -36.47 -12.22 -31.57
CA LYS A 41 -35.16 -11.56 -31.68
C LYS A 41 -35.02 -10.44 -30.66
N LEU A 42 -36.05 -9.59 -30.51
CA LEU A 42 -36.03 -8.49 -29.58
C LEU A 42 -35.89 -8.96 -28.12
N GLU A 43 -36.63 -9.98 -27.72
CA GLU A 43 -36.53 -10.55 -26.37
C GLU A 43 -35.17 -11.19 -26.12
N THR A 44 -34.63 -11.90 -27.13
CA THR A 44 -33.26 -12.44 -27.05
C THR A 44 -32.23 -11.33 -26.89
N LEU A 45 -32.39 -10.22 -27.63
CA LEU A 45 -31.48 -9.07 -27.56
C LEU A 45 -31.57 -8.39 -26.20
N LYS A 46 -32.78 -8.08 -25.70
CA LYS A 46 -32.99 -7.48 -24.38
C LYS A 46 -32.39 -8.34 -23.27
N SER A 47 -32.63 -9.66 -23.32
CA SER A 47 -32.08 -10.58 -22.33
C SER A 47 -30.55 -10.61 -22.38
N THR A 48 -29.98 -10.85 -23.56
CA THR A 48 -28.53 -11.02 -23.70
C THR A 48 -27.78 -9.72 -23.44
N LYS A 49 -28.16 -8.64 -24.12
CA LYS A 49 -27.49 -7.33 -23.99
C LYS A 49 -27.81 -6.65 -22.68
N GLY A 50 -29.03 -6.79 -22.16
CA GLY A 50 -29.37 -6.28 -20.84
C GLY A 50 -28.56 -6.95 -19.74
N ASN A 51 -28.43 -8.28 -19.78
CA ASN A 51 -27.60 -9.01 -18.82
C ASN A 51 -26.11 -8.65 -18.95
N GLU A 52 -25.61 -8.52 -20.18
CA GLU A 52 -24.22 -8.12 -20.43
C GLU A 52 -23.92 -6.72 -19.90
N ILE A 53 -24.80 -5.75 -20.15
CA ILE A 53 -24.68 -4.38 -19.62
C ILE A 53 -24.72 -4.38 -18.09
N ASN A 54 -25.69 -5.06 -17.48
CA ASN A 54 -25.79 -5.13 -16.02
C ASN A 54 -24.55 -5.75 -15.38
N ASN A 55 -23.98 -6.78 -16.01
CA ASN A 55 -22.75 -7.40 -15.52
C ASN A 55 -21.54 -6.46 -15.65
N LEU A 56 -21.43 -5.73 -16.76
CA LEU A 56 -20.37 -4.75 -16.97
C LEU A 56 -20.47 -3.56 -16.01
N GLU A 57 -21.68 -3.07 -15.74
CA GLU A 57 -21.90 -2.00 -14.75
C GLU A 57 -21.52 -2.46 -13.34
N ASN A 58 -21.87 -3.69 -12.96
CA ASN A 58 -21.47 -4.26 -11.68
C ASN A 58 -19.95 -4.42 -11.56
N ASP A 59 -19.29 -4.94 -12.58
CA ASP A 59 -17.83 -5.07 -12.61
C ASP A 59 -17.13 -3.69 -12.54
N LEU A 60 -17.63 -2.71 -13.30
CA LEU A 60 -17.12 -1.34 -13.27
C LEU A 60 -17.25 -0.72 -11.87
N ASN A 61 -18.41 -0.85 -11.22
CA ASN A 61 -18.64 -0.33 -9.88
C ASN A 61 -17.72 -0.97 -8.83
N GLN A 62 -17.50 -2.29 -8.93
CA GLN A 62 -16.56 -2.98 -8.03
C GLN A 62 -15.11 -2.53 -8.25
N LYS A 63 -14.70 -2.35 -9.51
CA LYS A 63 -13.36 -1.85 -9.85
C LYS A 63 -13.15 -0.42 -9.38
N GLN A 64 -14.15 0.45 -9.54
CA GLN A 64 -14.08 1.84 -9.09
C GLN A 64 -13.92 1.89 -7.56
N LYS A 65 -14.75 1.16 -6.82
CA LYS A 65 -14.64 1.08 -5.36
C LYS A 65 -13.25 0.61 -4.92
N THR A 66 -12.74 -0.45 -5.56
CA THR A 66 -11.38 -0.96 -5.29
C THR A 66 -10.30 0.10 -5.53
N PHE A 67 -10.42 0.87 -6.61
CA PHE A 67 -9.50 1.94 -6.94
C PHE A 67 -9.53 3.08 -5.91
N ASP A 68 -10.73 3.48 -5.47
CA ASP A 68 -10.91 4.54 -4.48
C ASP A 68 -10.30 4.14 -3.13
N ASP A 69 -10.55 2.90 -2.68
CA ASP A 69 -9.98 2.35 -1.45
C ASP A 69 -8.43 2.30 -1.51
N ALA A 70 -7.87 1.84 -2.62
CA ALA A 70 -6.42 1.78 -2.84
C ALA A 70 -5.79 3.19 -2.85
N SER A 71 -6.46 4.16 -3.45
CA SER A 71 -6.00 5.55 -3.50
C SER A 71 -5.99 6.20 -2.12
N ALA A 72 -7.02 5.96 -1.32
CA ALA A 72 -7.09 6.42 0.07
C ALA A 72 -5.99 5.80 0.94
N ALA A 73 -5.75 4.49 0.80
CA ALA A 73 -4.67 3.79 1.51
C ALA A 73 -3.29 4.34 1.15
N LEU A 74 -3.04 4.62 -0.14
CA LEU A 74 -1.79 5.22 -0.61
C LEU A 74 -1.57 6.63 -0.04
N ALA A 75 -2.61 7.45 0.02
CA ALA A 75 -2.52 8.79 0.60
C ALA A 75 -2.13 8.73 2.08
N LYS A 76 -2.77 7.83 2.85
CA LYS A 76 -2.45 7.60 4.26
C LYS A 76 -1.00 7.14 4.46
N ALA A 77 -0.55 6.16 3.67
CA ALA A 77 0.81 5.63 3.75
C ALA A 77 1.87 6.71 3.43
N LYS A 78 1.58 7.63 2.50
CA LYS A 78 2.49 8.75 2.17
C LYS A 78 2.66 9.72 3.33
N GLU A 79 1.59 10.06 4.05
CA GLU A 79 1.67 10.94 5.21
C GLU A 79 2.38 10.27 6.39
N GLU A 80 2.10 8.98 6.66
CA GLU A 80 2.82 8.20 7.67
C GLU A 80 4.33 8.13 7.38
N LEU A 81 4.71 7.91 6.12
CA LEU A 81 6.11 7.90 5.70
C LEU A 81 6.79 9.26 5.90
N LYS A 82 6.09 10.36 5.63
CA LYS A 82 6.59 11.73 5.80
C LYS A 82 6.84 12.03 7.28
N LEU A 83 5.91 11.64 8.15
CA LEU A 83 6.06 11.76 9.59
C LEU A 83 7.26 10.94 10.08
N ALA A 84 7.33 9.65 9.71
CA ALA A 84 8.41 8.75 10.11
C ALA A 84 9.80 9.28 9.70
N LYS A 85 9.93 9.81 8.47
CA LYS A 85 11.18 10.44 8.00
C LYS A 85 11.59 11.64 8.85
N THR A 86 10.62 12.47 9.25
CA THR A 86 10.86 13.66 10.06
C THR A 86 11.28 13.27 11.48
N THR A 87 10.60 12.30 12.08
CA THR A 87 10.93 11.75 13.39
C THR A 87 12.33 11.15 13.39
N PHE A 88 12.64 10.26 12.43
CA PHE A 88 13.95 9.64 12.30
C PHE A 88 15.09 10.67 12.18
N LYS A 89 14.90 11.72 11.37
CA LYS A 89 15.91 12.77 11.21
C LYS A 89 16.18 13.49 12.53
N THR A 90 15.13 13.79 13.29
CA THR A 90 15.23 14.46 14.59
C THR A 90 15.92 13.58 15.61
N GLU A 91 15.46 12.34 15.78
CA GLU A 91 16.01 11.39 16.75
C GLU A 91 17.46 11.03 16.44
N ASN A 92 17.81 10.78 15.18
CA ASN A 92 19.19 10.49 14.79
C ASN A 92 20.10 11.70 15.07
N SER A 93 19.64 12.93 14.86
CA SER A 93 20.39 14.14 15.21
C SER A 93 20.64 14.25 16.72
N MET A 94 19.63 13.95 17.53
CA MET A 94 19.75 13.94 18.99
C MET A 94 20.72 12.85 19.47
N TYR A 95 20.55 11.62 18.99
CA TYR A 95 21.44 10.49 19.29
C TYR A 95 22.91 10.81 19.00
N GLN A 96 23.20 11.42 17.84
CA GLN A 96 24.56 11.81 17.46
C GLN A 96 25.14 12.91 18.35
N LYS A 97 24.30 13.82 18.87
CA LYS A 97 24.73 14.83 19.85
C LYS A 97 25.03 14.19 21.20
N ASP A 98 24.17 13.30 21.66
CA ASP A 98 24.29 12.64 22.96
C ASP A 98 25.56 11.79 23.04
N ILE A 99 25.89 11.04 21.98
CA ILE A 99 27.16 10.29 21.89
C ILE A 99 28.36 11.24 22.05
N LYS A 100 28.38 12.34 21.30
CA LYS A 100 29.51 13.29 21.35
C LYS A 100 29.67 13.91 22.74
N ILE A 101 28.56 14.24 23.39
CA ILE A 101 28.56 14.77 24.76
C ILE A 101 29.12 13.71 25.71
N HIS A 102 28.59 12.49 25.66
CA HIS A 102 29.02 11.39 26.52
C HIS A 102 30.51 11.06 26.35
N ASP A 103 31.01 11.01 25.11
CA ASP A 103 32.43 10.76 24.84
C ASP A 103 33.33 11.88 25.39
N LYS A 104 32.89 13.13 25.25
CA LYS A 104 33.61 14.28 25.81
C LYS A 104 33.62 14.23 27.34
N GLU A 105 32.50 13.91 27.96
CA GLU A 105 32.41 13.75 29.41
C GLU A 105 33.28 12.61 29.93
N LYS A 106 33.26 11.46 29.25
CA LYS A 106 34.13 10.32 29.55
C LYS A 106 35.60 10.72 29.49
N ALA A 107 36.02 11.40 28.43
CA ALA A 107 37.39 11.88 28.28
C ALA A 107 37.79 12.86 29.39
N ASN A 108 36.89 13.76 29.78
CA ASN A 108 37.14 14.71 30.87
C ASN A 108 37.25 14.01 32.23
N LYS A 109 36.37 13.05 32.52
CA LYS A 109 36.41 12.25 33.76
C LYS A 109 37.70 11.44 33.85
N LEU A 110 38.13 10.81 32.75
CA LEU A 110 39.42 10.09 32.72
C LEU A 110 40.61 11.00 32.99
N LYS A 111 40.66 12.19 32.37
CA LYS A 111 41.72 13.17 32.63
C LYS A 111 41.75 13.66 34.08
N ALA A 112 40.58 13.82 34.70
CA ALA A 112 40.47 14.22 36.10
C ALA A 112 41.05 13.12 37.01
N VAL A 113 40.63 11.86 36.80
CA VAL A 113 41.15 10.70 37.55
C VAL A 113 42.66 10.55 37.37
N ASP A 114 43.17 10.64 36.15
CA ASP A 114 44.62 10.57 35.88
C ASP A 114 45.40 11.67 36.61
N SER A 115 44.84 12.88 36.67
CA SER A 115 45.47 14.01 37.36
C SER A 115 45.49 13.81 38.87
N GLU A 116 44.41 13.25 39.43
CA GLU A 116 44.31 12.91 40.85
C GLU A 116 45.29 11.80 41.22
N LEU A 117 45.32 10.71 40.44
CA LEU A 117 46.25 9.60 40.64
C LEU A 117 47.71 10.08 40.61
N LYS A 118 48.07 10.95 39.66
CA LYS A 118 49.43 11.54 39.60
C LYS A 118 49.79 12.34 40.84
N LYS A 119 48.82 13.07 41.44
CA LYS A 119 49.06 13.80 42.70
C LYS A 119 49.27 12.83 43.85
N MET A 120 48.41 11.84 44.00
CA MET A 120 48.54 10.82 45.05
C MET A 120 49.87 10.07 44.94
N VAL A 121 50.28 9.65 43.74
CA VAL A 121 51.57 8.98 43.52
C VAL A 121 52.74 9.88 43.91
N LYS A 122 52.71 11.18 43.59
CA LYS A 122 53.75 12.12 44.01
C LYS A 122 53.82 12.28 45.53
N GLU A 123 52.66 12.36 46.18
CA GLU A 123 52.56 12.46 47.64
C GLU A 123 53.11 11.21 48.32
N GLN A 124 52.66 10.01 47.91
CA GLN A 124 53.17 8.74 48.43
C GLN A 124 54.68 8.58 48.22
N ASN A 125 55.20 8.96 47.04
CA ASN A 125 56.65 8.95 46.79
C ASN A 125 57.43 9.90 47.71
N SER A 126 56.82 11.03 48.09
CA SER A 126 57.44 11.99 49.01
C SER A 126 57.48 11.43 50.44
N ILE A 127 56.39 10.77 50.86
CA ILE A 127 56.30 10.06 52.15
C ILE A 127 57.36 8.95 52.22
N ILE A 128 57.46 8.10 51.18
CA ILE A 128 58.46 7.03 51.10
C ILE A 128 59.88 7.58 51.27
N LYS A 129 60.24 8.64 50.53
CA LYS A 129 61.56 9.29 50.67
C LYS A 129 61.82 9.83 52.07
N GLY A 130 60.77 10.31 52.76
CA GLY A 130 60.84 10.74 54.15
C GLY A 130 61.16 9.57 55.09
N LEU A 131 60.42 8.47 54.96
CA LEU A 131 60.62 7.25 55.72
C LEU A 131 62.00 6.63 55.46
N GLU A 132 62.45 6.56 54.21
CA GLU A 132 63.79 6.07 53.85
C GLU A 132 64.90 6.87 54.54
N LYS A 133 64.77 8.20 54.62
CA LYS A 133 65.71 9.05 55.35
C LYS A 133 65.69 8.77 56.85
N GLN A 134 64.50 8.62 57.44
CA GLN A 134 64.35 8.31 58.86
C GLN A 134 64.96 6.95 59.21
N ILE A 135 64.64 5.90 58.44
CA ILE A 135 65.22 4.56 58.59
C ILE A 135 66.76 4.62 58.54
N LYS A 136 67.32 5.39 57.59
CA LYS A 136 68.78 5.56 57.49
C LYS A 136 69.39 6.26 58.70
N GLN A 137 68.70 7.24 59.28
CA GLN A 137 69.14 7.93 60.49
C GLN A 137 69.08 7.01 61.72
N GLU A 138 67.98 6.26 61.88
CA GLU A 138 67.80 5.31 62.96
C GLU A 138 68.81 4.16 62.89
N THR A 139 69.06 3.62 61.68
CA THR A 139 70.08 2.57 61.46
C THR A 139 71.46 3.05 61.92
N LYS A 140 71.87 4.27 61.54
CA LYS A 140 73.15 4.86 61.99
C LYS A 140 73.21 5.08 63.51
N ALA A 141 72.10 5.47 64.13
CA ALA A 141 72.03 5.65 65.57
C ALA A 141 72.21 4.32 66.31
N ILE A 142 71.59 3.25 65.82
CA ILE A 142 71.73 1.89 66.34
C ILE A 142 73.17 1.39 66.17
N GLU A 143 73.76 1.52 64.97
CA GLU A 143 75.16 1.15 64.71
C GLU A 143 76.12 1.86 65.67
N LYS A 144 75.92 3.16 65.91
CA LYS A 144 76.74 3.92 66.86
C LYS A 144 76.55 3.45 68.31
N ALA A 145 75.34 3.08 68.71
CA ALA A 145 75.06 2.57 70.04
C ALA A 145 75.66 1.18 70.31
N MET A 146 75.81 0.34 69.28
CA MET A 146 76.42 -0.98 69.38
C MET A 146 77.96 -0.98 69.34
N ALA A 147 78.58 0.15 68.99
CA ALA A 147 80.04 0.31 68.90
C ALA A 147 80.69 0.83 70.20
N ILE A 148 79.91 0.93 71.28
CA ILE A 148 80.33 1.30 72.65
C ILE A 148 80.25 0.05 73.52
#